data_AF-A0A9R0I013-F1
#
_entry.id   AF-A0A9R0I013-F1
#
_cell.length_a   1.000
_cell.length_b   1.000
_cell.length_c   1.000
_cell.angle_alpha   90.00
_cell.angle_beta   90.00
_cell.angle_gamma   90.00
#
_symmetry.space_group_name_H-M   'P 1'
#
loop_
_entity.id
_entity.type
_entity.pdbx_description
1 polymer ?
#
loop_
_entity_poly.entity_id
_entity_poly.type
_entity_poly.pdbx_seq_one_letter_code
_entity_poly.pdbx_strand_id
1 'polypeptide(L)'
;MMKDEDEDEVQVQNTEVIKGKKGIQKKGRWCAEEEKHLVSTYINCSGDPEQGIDRKKGALWNKIKYSYDAAVVKNPMKSFTMRWGQINEGVTSWIAALGLAERLQASGEVINELEAKAHELYRQKMEDGQPFTFHHCWLRMQHLQDGCLVEIQPL
;
A
#
# COMPACT_ATOMS: atom_id res chain seq x y z
N MET A 1 56.06 36.34 12.20
CA MET A 1 54.65 36.78 12.30
C MET A 1 53.84 35.79 11.48
N MET A 2 53.48 34.63 12.03
CA MET A 2 52.26 34.41 12.84
C MET A 2 51.01 34.99 12.17
N LYS A 3 50.24 34.11 11.51
CA LYS A 3 48.86 33.72 11.85
C LYS A 3 48.46 32.61 10.86
N ASP A 4 48.37 31.36 11.28
CA ASP A 4 47.26 30.75 12.04
C ASP A 4 46.11 30.32 11.10
N GLU A 5 45.64 29.10 11.37
CA GLU A 5 44.33 28.51 11.06
C GLU A 5 44.20 27.69 9.76
N ASP A 6 44.48 26.38 9.95
CA ASP A 6 43.75 25.28 9.32
C ASP A 6 42.23 25.49 9.46
N GLU A 7 41.52 25.58 8.33
CA GLU A 7 40.09 25.31 8.28
C GLU A 7 39.84 24.23 7.21
N ASP A 8 39.71 22.99 7.68
CA ASP A 8 39.08 21.88 6.96
C ASP A 8 37.61 22.25 6.72
N GLU A 9 37.28 22.66 5.49
CA GLU A 9 35.90 22.91 5.10
C GLU A 9 35.16 21.56 4.95
N VAL A 10 34.45 21.19 6.01
CA VAL A 10 33.56 20.02 6.08
C VAL A 10 32.47 20.14 5.02
N GLN A 11 32.54 19.30 3.99
CA GLN A 11 31.45 19.11 3.01
C GLN A 11 30.29 18.36 3.68
N VAL A 12 29.42 19.10 4.38
CA VAL A 12 28.17 18.58 4.93
C VAL A 12 27.19 18.31 3.78
N GLN A 13 27.01 17.03 3.48
CA GLN A 13 25.92 16.53 2.64
C GLN A 13 24.61 16.49 3.46
N ASN A 14 23.49 16.73 2.77
CA ASN A 14 22.08 16.69 3.22
C ASN A 14 21.50 18.07 3.61
N THR A 15 20.31 18.49 3.18
CA THR A 15 19.15 17.75 2.66
C THR A 15 18.33 18.70 1.79
N GLU A 16 18.25 18.45 0.48
CA GLU A 16 17.20 19.08 -0.31
C GLU A 16 15.88 18.39 0.02
N VAL A 17 15.09 19.08 0.84
CA VAL A 17 13.67 18.84 1.02
C VAL A 17 13.03 18.85 -0.36
N ILE A 18 12.75 17.65 -0.91
CA ILE A 18 11.93 17.50 -2.11
C ILE A 18 10.53 18.01 -1.75
N LYS A 19 10.32 19.31 -1.98
CA LYS A 19 9.01 19.93 -2.01
C LYS A 19 8.28 19.31 -3.18
N GLY A 20 7.54 18.23 -2.91
CA GLY A 20 6.78 17.50 -3.91
C GLY A 20 5.94 18.48 -4.72
N LYS A 21 6.33 18.67 -6.00
CA LYS A 21 5.52 19.37 -6.97
C LYS A 21 4.19 18.62 -7.01
N LYS A 22 3.12 19.25 -6.49
CA LYS A 22 1.74 18.79 -6.69
C LYS A 22 1.44 18.92 -8.19
N GLY A 23 1.89 17.93 -8.95
CA GLY A 23 1.47 17.74 -10.33
C GLY A 23 -0.05 17.65 -10.31
N ILE A 24 -0.70 18.41 -11.20
CA ILE A 24 -2.13 18.38 -11.41
C ILE A 24 -2.49 16.92 -11.71
N GLN A 25 -3.06 16.23 -10.72
CA GLN A 25 -3.48 14.85 -10.90
C GLN A 25 -4.58 14.85 -11.96
N LYS A 26 -4.36 14.11 -13.05
CA LYS A 26 -5.37 13.92 -14.09
C LYS A 26 -6.62 13.36 -13.42
N LYS A 27 -7.72 14.13 -13.46
CA LYS A 27 -9.01 13.76 -12.87
C LYS A 27 -9.34 12.30 -13.24
N GLY A 28 -9.39 11.42 -12.25
CA GLY A 28 -9.84 10.03 -12.41
C GLY A 28 -8.79 8.94 -12.17
N ARG A 29 -7.48 9.22 -12.26
CA ARG A 29 -6.46 8.21 -11.93
C ARG A 29 -6.31 8.06 -10.42
N TRP A 30 -6.15 6.83 -9.93
CA TRP A 30 -5.77 6.55 -8.54
C TRP A 30 -4.28 6.77 -8.34
N CYS A 31 -3.89 7.45 -7.26
CA CYS A 31 -2.49 7.50 -6.82
C CYS A 31 -2.28 6.69 -5.53
N ALA A 32 -1.02 6.37 -5.22
CA ALA A 32 -0.67 5.56 -4.05
C ALA A 32 -1.23 6.11 -2.72
N GLU A 33 -1.27 7.44 -2.54
CA GLU A 33 -1.82 8.03 -1.32
C GLU A 33 -3.34 7.86 -1.21
N GLU A 34 -4.06 7.96 -2.33
CA GLU A 34 -5.50 7.69 -2.38
C GLU A 34 -5.79 6.22 -2.09
N GLU A 35 -4.96 5.31 -2.58
CA GLU A 35 -5.09 3.87 -2.36
C GLU A 35 -4.79 3.49 -0.91
N LYS A 36 -3.73 4.04 -0.30
CA LYS A 36 -3.46 3.89 1.15
C LYS A 36 -4.63 4.38 1.99
N HIS A 37 -5.24 5.51 1.61
CA HIS A 37 -6.37 6.06 2.33
C HIS A 37 -7.62 5.20 2.17
N LEU A 38 -7.87 4.67 0.96
CA LEU A 38 -8.93 3.68 0.72
C LEU A 38 -8.74 2.44 1.59
N VAL A 39 -7.53 1.87 1.62
CA VAL A 39 -7.19 0.70 2.46
C VAL A 39 -7.46 0.97 3.93
N SER A 40 -6.99 2.11 4.44
CA SER A 40 -7.20 2.49 5.84
C SER A 40 -8.69 2.64 6.16
N THR A 41 -9.43 3.29 5.27
CA THR A 41 -10.87 3.53 5.45
C THR A 41 -11.65 2.23 5.42
N TYR A 42 -11.31 1.33 4.51
CA TYR A 42 -11.94 0.01 4.42
C TYR A 42 -11.74 -0.79 5.71
N ILE A 43 -10.49 -0.96 6.16
CA ILE A 43 -10.17 -1.74 7.37
C ILE A 43 -10.90 -1.19 8.59
N ASN A 44 -10.88 0.14 8.78
CA ASN A 44 -11.58 0.79 9.89
C ASN A 44 -13.09 0.57 9.83
N CYS A 45 -13.70 0.61 8.64
CA CYS A 45 -15.15 0.42 8.52
C CYS A 45 -15.56 -1.06 8.59
N SER A 46 -14.70 -1.99 8.16
CA SER A 46 -14.98 -3.43 8.16
C SER A 46 -14.76 -4.09 9.52
N GLY A 47 -13.93 -3.48 10.38
CA GLY A 47 -13.65 -3.98 11.74
C GLY A 47 -14.69 -3.59 12.80
N ASP A 48 -15.71 -2.81 12.47
CA ASP A 48 -16.73 -2.35 13.42
C ASP A 48 -17.78 -3.47 13.69
N PRO A 49 -17.83 -4.07 14.89
CA PRO A 49 -18.70 -5.21 15.21
C PRO A 49 -20.19 -4.84 15.29
N GLU A 50 -20.54 -3.56 15.32
CA GLU A 50 -21.94 -3.09 15.33
C GLU A 50 -22.69 -3.32 14.01
N GLN A 51 -22.00 -3.77 12.95
CA GLN A 51 -22.62 -4.05 11.66
C GLN A 51 -22.59 -5.55 11.37
N GLY A 52 -23.69 -6.24 11.69
CA GLY A 52 -23.92 -7.63 11.30
C GLY A 52 -23.60 -7.84 9.80
N ILE A 53 -22.61 -8.71 9.55
CA ILE A 53 -21.69 -8.69 8.41
C ILE A 53 -22.34 -8.99 7.04
N ASP A 54 -23.62 -9.35 6.95
CA ASP A 54 -24.19 -9.81 5.67
C ASP A 54 -25.29 -8.91 5.08
N ARG A 55 -25.95 -8.04 5.88
CA ARG A 55 -27.19 -7.38 5.40
C ARG A 55 -27.01 -6.13 4.55
N LYS A 56 -25.84 -5.46 4.48
CA LYS A 56 -25.68 -4.24 3.64
C LYS A 56 -24.24 -3.97 3.17
N LYS A 57 -23.70 -4.78 2.24
CA LYS A 57 -22.45 -4.39 1.50
C LYS A 57 -22.52 -2.97 0.94
N GLY A 58 -23.70 -2.54 0.48
CA GLY A 58 -23.94 -1.15 0.04
C GLY A 58 -23.81 -0.10 1.15
N ALA A 59 -24.21 -0.41 2.39
CA ALA A 59 -24.05 0.53 3.50
C ALA A 59 -22.58 0.68 3.92
N LEU A 60 -21.81 -0.41 3.89
CA LEU A 60 -20.36 -0.37 4.11
C LEU A 60 -19.69 0.54 3.06
N TRP A 61 -19.98 0.34 1.77
CA TRP A 61 -19.43 1.19 0.72
C TRP A 61 -19.84 2.66 0.85
N ASN A 62 -21.06 2.94 1.29
CA ASN A 62 -21.52 4.30 1.57
C ASN A 62 -20.74 4.93 2.74
N LYS A 63 -20.49 4.17 3.82
CA LYS A 63 -19.68 4.63 4.96
C LYS A 63 -18.24 4.88 4.55
N ILE A 64 -17.65 3.96 3.78
CA ILE A 64 -16.29 4.12 3.22
C ILE A 64 -16.22 5.38 2.37
N LYS A 65 -17.17 5.57 1.45
CA LYS A 65 -17.21 6.76 0.59
C LYS A 65 -17.33 8.04 1.42
N TYR A 66 -18.22 8.06 2.41
CA TYR A 66 -18.41 9.21 3.29
C TYR A 66 -17.13 9.57 4.05
N SER A 67 -16.49 8.58 4.68
CA SER A 67 -15.25 8.78 5.44
C SER A 67 -14.08 9.20 4.53
N TYR A 68 -13.97 8.59 3.34
CA TYR A 68 -12.94 8.95 2.37
C TYR A 68 -13.13 10.39 1.84
N ASP A 69 -14.35 10.75 1.44
CA ASP A 69 -14.68 12.08 0.92
C ASP A 69 -14.54 13.18 1.98
N ALA A 70 -14.54 12.84 3.27
CA ALA A 70 -14.29 13.78 4.37
C ALA A 70 -12.79 14.13 4.51
N ALA A 71 -11.89 13.23 4.10
CA ALA A 71 -10.45 13.38 4.24
C ALA A 71 -9.73 13.73 2.91
N VAL A 72 -10.38 13.51 1.76
CA VAL A 72 -9.80 13.72 0.42
C VAL A 72 -10.71 14.61 -0.43
N VAL A 73 -10.13 15.38 -1.37
CA VAL A 73 -10.90 16.18 -2.33
C VAL A 73 -11.84 15.26 -3.13
N LYS A 74 -13.15 15.54 -3.06
CA LYS A 74 -14.19 14.75 -3.73
C LYS A 74 -13.90 14.54 -5.20
N ASN A 75 -13.90 13.28 -5.63
CA ASN A 75 -13.87 12.90 -7.03
C ASN A 75 -15.04 11.95 -7.36
N PRO A 76 -16.11 12.43 -8.00
CA PRO A 76 -17.33 11.65 -8.21
C PRO A 76 -17.18 10.53 -9.24
N MET A 77 -16.09 10.47 -10.02
CA MET A 77 -15.91 9.48 -11.09
C MET A 77 -15.21 8.19 -10.63
N LYS A 78 -14.78 8.09 -9.37
CA LYS A 78 -14.01 6.94 -8.88
C LYS A 78 -14.92 5.83 -8.34
N SER A 79 -14.79 4.63 -8.91
CA SER A 79 -15.42 3.42 -8.37
C SER A 79 -14.54 2.80 -7.29
N PHE A 80 -14.94 2.99 -6.03
CA PHE A 80 -14.26 2.47 -4.84
C PHE A 80 -14.28 0.94 -4.80
N THR A 81 -15.43 0.35 -5.08
CA THR A 81 -15.63 -1.10 -5.09
C THR A 81 -14.73 -1.78 -6.13
N MET A 82 -14.66 -1.23 -7.35
CA MET A 82 -13.80 -1.79 -8.40
C MET A 82 -12.33 -1.66 -8.03
N ARG A 83 -11.90 -0.49 -7.53
CA ARG A 83 -10.50 -0.30 -7.16
C ARG A 83 -10.08 -1.19 -6.00
N TRP A 84 -10.95 -1.33 -5.00
CA TRP A 84 -10.72 -2.26 -3.90
C TRP A 84 -10.60 -3.71 -4.36
N GLY A 85 -11.45 -4.15 -5.29
CA GLY A 85 -11.35 -5.48 -5.89
C GLY A 85 -9.96 -5.72 -6.50
N GLN A 86 -9.48 -4.77 -7.30
CA GLN A 86 -8.13 -4.83 -7.91
C GLN A 86 -7.01 -4.89 -6.86
N ILE A 87 -7.08 -4.05 -5.83
CA ILE A 87 -6.10 -4.03 -4.74
C ILE A 87 -6.11 -5.38 -4.01
N ASN A 88 -7.28 -5.87 -3.63
CA ASN A 88 -7.43 -7.10 -2.87
C ASN A 88 -6.92 -8.32 -3.64
N GLU A 89 -7.28 -8.44 -4.91
CA GLU A 89 -6.81 -9.52 -5.79
C GLU A 89 -5.28 -9.47 -5.98
N GLY A 90 -4.73 -8.30 -6.25
CA GLY A 90 -3.29 -8.11 -6.42
C GLY A 90 -2.51 -8.44 -5.14
N VAL A 91 -2.98 -7.94 -3.98
CA VAL A 91 -2.35 -8.22 -2.68
C VAL A 91 -2.47 -9.70 -2.30
N THR A 92 -3.60 -10.35 -2.57
CA THR A 92 -3.79 -11.78 -2.30
C THR A 92 -2.83 -12.63 -3.14
N SER A 93 -2.70 -12.30 -4.43
CA SER A 93 -1.74 -12.95 -5.33
C SER A 93 -0.30 -12.72 -4.89
N TRP A 94 0.01 -11.53 -4.38
CA TRP A 94 1.31 -11.19 -3.81
C TRP A 94 1.66 -12.04 -2.58
N ILE A 95 0.73 -12.17 -1.62
CA ILE A 95 0.91 -13.02 -0.43
C ILE A 95 1.15 -14.48 -0.85
N ALA A 96 0.42 -14.99 -1.85
CA ALA A 96 0.65 -16.33 -2.36
C ALA A 96 2.05 -16.50 -3.00
N ALA A 97 2.55 -15.48 -3.70
CA ALA A 97 3.89 -15.48 -4.27
C ALA A 97 4.98 -15.42 -3.19
N LEU A 98 4.80 -14.61 -2.14
CA LEU A 98 5.68 -14.58 -0.96
C LEU A 98 5.74 -15.96 -0.29
N GLY A 99 4.59 -16.56 0.03
CA GLY A 99 4.57 -17.89 0.66
C GLY A 99 5.12 -19.01 -0.24
N LEU A 100 5.12 -18.84 -1.57
CA LEU A 100 5.83 -19.75 -2.47
C LEU A 100 7.35 -19.48 -2.46
N ALA A 101 7.76 -18.21 -2.47
CA ALA A 101 9.16 -17.82 -2.38
C ALA A 101 9.80 -18.39 -1.10
N GLU A 102 9.12 -18.25 0.04
CA GLU A 102 9.54 -18.78 1.35
C GLU A 102 9.73 -20.30 1.31
N ARG A 103 8.76 -21.03 0.74
CA ARG A 103 8.85 -22.50 0.61
C ARG A 103 10.01 -22.96 -0.28
N LEU A 104 10.31 -22.18 -1.32
CA LEU A 104 11.43 -22.46 -2.24
C LEU A 104 12.78 -21.98 -1.67
N GLN A 105 12.78 -21.23 -0.57
CA GLN A 105 13.95 -20.60 0.04
C GLN A 105 14.42 -21.38 1.27
N ALA A 106 14.56 -22.70 1.16
CA ALA A 106 14.87 -23.59 2.29
C ALA A 106 16.23 -23.35 3.01
N SER A 107 16.88 -22.19 2.89
CA SER A 107 18.03 -21.77 3.69
C SER A 107 18.15 -20.25 3.78
N GLY A 108 18.09 -19.68 4.98
CA GLY A 108 18.80 -18.46 5.45
C GLY A 108 18.85 -17.15 4.64
N GLU A 109 18.21 -17.04 3.48
CA GLU A 109 18.28 -15.88 2.57
C GLU A 109 17.57 -14.63 3.16
N VAL A 110 18.03 -13.46 2.74
CA VAL A 110 17.61 -12.14 3.29
C VAL A 110 16.22 -11.75 2.76
N ILE A 111 15.45 -10.96 3.52
CA ILE A 111 14.11 -10.48 3.13
C ILE A 111 14.08 -9.84 1.73
N ASN A 112 15.11 -9.08 1.36
CA ASN A 112 15.19 -8.47 0.02
C ASN A 112 15.32 -9.52 -1.10
N GLU A 113 16.02 -10.63 -0.83
CA GLU A 113 16.16 -11.75 -1.77
C GLU A 113 14.84 -12.52 -1.89
N LEU A 114 14.15 -12.71 -0.75
CA LEU A 114 12.81 -13.28 -0.70
C LEU A 114 11.80 -12.45 -1.50
N GLU A 115 11.80 -11.13 -1.31
CA GLU A 115 10.90 -10.23 -2.00
C GLU A 115 11.19 -10.17 -3.51
N ALA A 116 12.46 -10.16 -3.92
CA ALA A 116 12.84 -10.26 -5.32
C ALA A 116 12.33 -11.55 -5.97
N LYS A 117 12.45 -12.68 -5.26
CA LYS A 117 11.92 -13.98 -5.70
C LYS A 117 10.40 -13.99 -5.78
N ALA A 118 9.71 -13.39 -4.82
CA ALA A 118 8.26 -13.23 -4.85
C ALA A 118 7.80 -12.37 -6.04
N HIS A 119 8.52 -11.30 -6.38
CA HIS A 119 8.26 -10.50 -7.57
C HIS A 119 8.39 -11.29 -8.87
N GLU A 120 9.39 -12.17 -8.95
CA GLU A 120 9.56 -13.05 -10.10
C GLU A 120 8.42 -14.07 -10.21
N LEU A 121 8.10 -14.75 -9.11
CA LEU A 121 7.00 -15.72 -9.06
C LEU A 121 5.63 -15.07 -9.35
N TYR A 122 5.43 -13.83 -8.89
CA TYR A 122 4.22 -13.07 -9.19
C TYR A 122 4.10 -12.80 -10.70
N ARG A 123 5.16 -12.31 -11.34
CA ARG A 123 5.16 -12.06 -12.79
C ARG A 123 4.89 -13.32 -13.60
N GLN A 124 5.50 -14.44 -13.23
CA GLN A 124 5.30 -15.73 -13.90
C GLN A 124 3.85 -16.23 -13.80
N LYS A 125 3.13 -15.87 -12.73
CA LYS A 125 1.72 -16.24 -12.52
C LYS A 125 0.75 -15.34 -13.32
N MET A 126 1.13 -14.11 -13.63
CA MET A 126 0.27 -13.17 -14.36
C MET A 126 0.32 -13.47 -15.86
N GLU A 127 -0.84 -13.60 -16.51
CA GLU A 127 -0.95 -13.97 -17.93
C GLU A 127 -0.18 -13.01 -18.87
N ASP A 128 -0.06 -11.75 -18.48
CA ASP A 128 0.59 -10.67 -19.22
C ASP A 128 1.93 -10.23 -18.60
N GLY A 129 2.44 -10.96 -17.60
CA GLY A 129 3.68 -10.66 -16.91
C GLY A 129 3.69 -9.34 -16.14
N GLN A 130 2.52 -8.78 -15.82
CA GLN A 130 2.45 -7.48 -15.13
C GLN A 130 3.13 -7.53 -13.75
N PRO A 131 3.90 -6.49 -13.41
CA PRO A 131 4.51 -6.39 -12.09
C PRO A 131 3.45 -6.11 -11.03
N PHE A 132 3.73 -6.55 -9.80
CA PHE A 132 2.96 -6.14 -8.64
C PHE A 132 3.15 -4.63 -8.37
N THR A 133 2.04 -3.87 -8.31
CA THR A 133 2.08 -2.39 -8.15
C THR A 133 1.46 -1.91 -6.83
N PHE A 134 0.86 -2.80 -6.04
CA PHE A 134 0.14 -2.45 -4.80
C PHE A 134 0.98 -2.68 -3.53
N HIS A 135 2.31 -2.63 -3.62
CA HIS A 135 3.21 -2.81 -2.46
C HIS A 135 2.89 -1.82 -1.33
N HIS A 136 2.58 -0.56 -1.69
CA HIS A 136 2.17 0.46 -0.73
C HIS A 136 0.85 0.13 0.01
N CYS A 137 -0.08 -0.58 -0.63
CA CYS A 137 -1.32 -1.06 -0.01
C CYS A 137 -1.04 -2.24 0.91
N TRP A 138 -0.24 -3.20 0.46
CA TRP A 138 0.14 -4.37 1.25
C TRP A 138 0.84 -3.97 2.56
N LEU A 139 1.86 -3.10 2.47
CA LEU A 139 2.51 -2.54 3.65
C LEU A 139 1.49 -1.86 4.57
N ARG A 140 0.56 -1.08 4.02
CA ARG A 140 -0.45 -0.40 4.82
C ARG A 140 -1.37 -1.39 5.55
N MET A 141 -1.71 -2.52 4.94
CA MET A 141 -2.51 -3.58 5.57
C MET A 141 -1.74 -4.22 6.73
N GLN A 142 -0.45 -4.53 6.56
CA GLN A 142 0.37 -5.13 7.62
C GLN A 142 0.50 -4.21 8.84
N HIS A 143 0.82 -2.93 8.64
CA HIS A 143 0.93 -1.97 9.74
C HIS A 143 -0.39 -1.79 10.52
N LEU A 144 -1.54 -1.95 9.85
CA LEU A 144 -2.85 -1.87 10.49
C LEU A 144 -3.21 -3.17 11.24
N GLN A 145 -2.76 -4.32 10.75
CA GLN A 145 -2.95 -5.62 11.40
C GLN A 145 -2.09 -5.78 12.67
N ASP A 146 -0.86 -5.23 12.66
CA ASP A 146 -0.01 -5.21 13.86
C ASP A 146 -0.59 -4.35 15.00
N GLY A 147 -1.51 -3.44 14.68
CA GLY A 147 -2.27 -2.63 15.64
C GLY A 147 -3.62 -3.20 16.08
N CYS A 148 -4.19 -4.16 15.33
CA CYS A 148 -5.48 -4.81 15.64
C CYS A 148 -5.58 -6.16 14.91
N LEU A 149 -5.74 -7.25 15.69
CA LEU A 149 -6.06 -8.59 15.18
C LEU A 149 -7.40 -8.55 14.42
N VAL A 150 -7.35 -8.52 13.09
CA VAL A 150 -8.50 -8.84 12.24
C VAL A 150 -8.11 -9.98 11.30
N GLU A 151 -8.70 -11.15 11.55
CA GLU A 151 -8.64 -12.29 10.64
C GLU A 151 -9.07 -11.83 9.24
N ILE A 152 -8.16 -11.96 8.28
CA ILE A 152 -8.51 -11.85 6.87
C ILE A 152 -9.37 -13.08 6.56
N GLN A 153 -10.69 -12.91 6.55
CA GLN A 153 -11.60 -13.93 6.04
C GLN A 153 -11.28 -14.12 4.54
N PRO A 154 -10.91 -15.33 4.10
CA PRO A 154 -10.85 -15.61 2.67
C PRO A 154 -12.27 -15.54 2.09
N LEU A 155 -12.36 -15.05 0.86
CA LEU A 155 -13.61 -14.87 0.12
C LEU A 155 -14.43 -16.17 0.00
#